data_AF-A0A6P7GS77-F1
#
_entry.id   AF-A0A6P7GS77-F1
#
_cell.length_a   1.000
_cell.length_b   1.000
_cell.length_c   1.000
_cell.angle_alpha   90.00
_cell.angle_beta   90.00
_cell.angle_gamma   90.00
#
_symmetry.space_group_name_H-M   'P 1'
#
loop_
_entity.id
_entity.type
_entity.pdbx_description
1 polymer ?
#
loop_
_entity_poly.entity_id
_entity_poly.type
_entity_poly.pdbx_seq_one_letter_code
_entity_poly.pdbx_strand_id
1 'polypeptide(L)'
;KRTQEVICVGICLTLMVINFVFIVYYIHLEKLSTILVAAFCGIVTADFGSGLVHWAADTWGSVELLYIGKNFLRPFREHHIDPTSITRHDFIETNGDNFMVTIPFLGRMVWDFLTLSKEDVQIRFTWNCYIFLLAIFVAMTNQVNIFVLS
;
A
#
# COMPACT_ATOMS: atom_id res chain seq x y z
N LYS A 1 -7.80 7.98 17.06
CA LYS A 1 -7.31 6.79 16.32
C LYS A 1 -8.34 6.34 15.29
N ARG A 2 -9.50 5.80 15.70
CA ARG A 2 -10.54 5.32 14.79
C ARG A 2 -11.00 6.27 13.68
N THR A 3 -11.32 7.53 14.01
CA THR A 3 -11.74 8.53 13.00
C THR A 3 -10.66 8.81 11.96
N GLN A 4 -9.39 8.82 12.37
CA GLN A 4 -8.26 9.03 11.47
C GLN A 4 -8.12 7.88 10.48
N GLU A 5 -8.23 6.63 10.94
CA GLU A 5 -8.15 5.43 10.08
C GLU A 5 -9.26 5.45 9.03
N VAL A 6 -10.51 5.78 9.43
CA VAL A 6 -11.65 5.90 8.51
C VAL A 6 -11.38 6.97 7.44
N ILE A 7 -10.90 8.15 7.86
CA ILE A 7 -10.58 9.24 6.93
C ILE A 7 -9.45 8.84 5.98
N CYS A 8 -8.38 8.21 6.48
CA CYS A 8 -7.25 7.76 5.67
C CYS A 8 -7.68 6.70 4.64
N VAL A 9 -8.49 5.72 5.04
CA VAL A 9 -9.05 4.72 4.13
C VAL A 9 -9.90 5.40 3.06
N GLY A 10 -10.79 6.32 3.44
CA GLY A 10 -11.64 7.06 2.47
C GLY A 10 -10.83 7.88 1.46
N ILE A 11 -9.81 8.62 1.94
CA ILE A 11 -8.91 9.40 1.07
C ILE A 11 -8.15 8.48 0.13
N CYS A 12 -7.55 7.40 0.66
CA CYS A 12 -6.76 6.48 -0.13
C CYS A 12 -7.61 5.78 -1.21
N LEU A 13 -8.81 5.31 -0.88
CA LEU A 13 -9.75 4.74 -1.86
C LEU A 13 -10.13 5.75 -2.95
N THR A 14 -10.38 7.00 -2.56
CA THR A 14 -10.67 8.08 -3.52
C THR A 14 -9.49 8.31 -4.48
N LEU A 15 -8.27 8.38 -3.94
CA LEU A 15 -7.06 8.51 -4.75
C LEU A 15 -6.83 7.29 -5.64
N MET A 16 -7.12 6.08 -5.18
CA MET A 16 -7.03 4.86 -5.98
C MET A 16 -7.98 4.93 -7.19
N VAL A 17 -9.23 5.34 -6.97
CA VAL A 17 -10.22 5.49 -8.05
C VAL A 17 -9.77 6.55 -9.07
N ILE A 18 -9.34 7.73 -8.61
CA ILE A 18 -8.87 8.80 -9.50
C ILE A 18 -7.69 8.33 -10.35
N ASN A 19 -6.69 7.72 -9.71
CA ASN A 19 -5.52 7.19 -10.41
C ASN A 19 -5.89 6.07 -11.40
N PHE A 20 -6.82 5.19 -11.04
CA PHE A 20 -7.30 4.15 -11.94
C PHE A 20 -7.95 4.75 -13.20
N VAL A 21 -8.78 5.77 -13.04
CA VAL A 21 -9.39 6.49 -14.17
C VAL A 21 -8.32 7.10 -15.07
N PHE A 22 -7.28 7.74 -14.52
CA PHE A 22 -6.16 8.26 -15.31
C PHE A 22 -5.37 7.16 -16.03
N ILE A 23 -5.08 6.05 -15.35
CA ILE A 23 -4.37 4.92 -15.94
C ILE A 23 -5.16 4.35 -17.13
N VAL A 24 -6.48 4.15 -16.97
CA VAL A 24 -7.36 3.68 -18.05
C VAL A 24 -7.41 4.69 -19.20
N TYR A 25 -7.43 5.98 -18.91
CA TYR A 25 -7.42 7.02 -19.95
C TYR A 25 -6.11 7.04 -20.76
N TYR A 26 -4.97 6.78 -20.11
CA TYR A 26 -3.64 6.81 -20.73
C TYR A 26 -3.13 5.43 -21.18
N ILE A 27 -3.92 4.36 -21.07
CA ILE A 27 -3.47 3.01 -21.41
C ILE A 27 -3.30 2.85 -22.92
N HIS A 28 -2.13 2.36 -23.33
CA HIS A 28 -1.90 1.86 -24.68
C HIS A 28 -1.89 0.34 -24.65
N LEU A 29 -2.66 -0.31 -25.53
CA LEU A 29 -2.79 -1.77 -25.56
C LEU A 29 -1.44 -2.47 -25.80
N GLU A 30 -0.51 -1.81 -26.50
CA GLU A 30 0.86 -2.29 -26.72
C GLU A 30 1.66 -2.47 -25.42
N LYS A 31 1.30 -1.75 -24.35
CA LYS A 31 1.97 -1.81 -23.04
C LYS A 31 1.37 -2.86 -22.10
N LEU A 32 0.36 -3.63 -22.51
CA LEU A 32 -0.29 -4.63 -21.65
C LEU A 32 0.71 -5.64 -21.06
N SER A 33 1.66 -6.14 -21.85
CA SER A 33 2.71 -7.05 -21.38
C SER A 33 3.57 -6.41 -20.27
N THR A 34 3.96 -5.14 -20.46
CA THR A 34 4.73 -4.40 -19.45
C THR A 34 3.93 -4.12 -18.18
N ILE A 35 2.61 -3.95 -18.28
CA ILE A 35 1.73 -3.80 -17.11
C ILE A 35 1.67 -5.12 -16.32
N LEU A 36 1.60 -6.28 -16.99
CA LEU A 36 1.62 -7.58 -16.32
C LEU A 36 2.96 -7.83 -15.59
N VAL A 37 4.09 -7.46 -16.22
CA VAL A 37 5.40 -7.52 -15.58
C VAL A 37 5.46 -6.57 -14.38
N ALA A 38 4.96 -5.34 -14.52
CA ALA A 38 4.86 -4.40 -13.42
C ALA A 38 4.00 -4.92 -12.25
N ALA A 39 2.90 -5.63 -12.56
CA ALA A 39 2.05 -6.28 -11.56
C ALA A 39 2.83 -7.36 -10.79
N PHE A 40 3.52 -8.24 -11.52
CA PHE A 40 4.35 -9.29 -10.92
C PHE A 40 5.46 -8.70 -10.04
N CYS A 41 6.19 -7.70 -10.54
CA CYS A 41 7.23 -7.01 -9.76
C CYS A 41 6.65 -6.29 -8.53
N GLY A 42 5.44 -5.74 -8.64
CA GLY A 42 4.72 -5.10 -7.54
C GLY A 42 4.42 -6.09 -6.41
N ILE A 43 3.95 -7.30 -6.74
CA ILE A 43 3.72 -8.38 -5.77
C ILE A 43 5.04 -8.75 -5.08
N VAL A 44 6.07 -9.06 -5.86
CA VAL A 44 7.38 -9.49 -5.33
C VAL A 44 7.98 -8.42 -4.42
N THR A 45 7.86 -7.15 -4.79
CA THR A 45 8.41 -6.04 -4.01
C THR A 45 7.57 -5.75 -2.76
N ALA A 46 6.25 -5.87 -2.83
CA ALA A 46 5.38 -5.75 -1.67
C ALA A 46 5.71 -6.83 -0.63
N ASP A 47 5.83 -8.08 -1.08
CA ASP A 47 6.16 -9.23 -0.24
C ASP A 47 7.54 -9.06 0.42
N PHE A 48 8.58 -8.85 -0.40
CA PHE A 48 9.94 -8.61 0.11
C PHE A 48 10.01 -7.38 1.03
N GLY A 49 9.37 -6.28 0.66
CA GLY A 49 9.35 -5.04 1.44
C GLY A 49 8.65 -5.23 2.78
N SER A 50 7.54 -5.97 2.81
CA SER A 50 6.85 -6.31 4.06
C SER A 50 7.73 -7.17 4.97
N GLY A 51 8.42 -8.19 4.42
CA GLY A 51 9.36 -9.02 5.15
C GLY A 51 10.57 -8.23 5.67
N LEU A 52 11.08 -7.28 4.89
CA LEU A 52 12.17 -6.40 5.31
C LEU A 52 11.74 -5.47 6.44
N VAL A 53 10.53 -4.90 6.37
CA VAL A 53 9.97 -4.06 7.43
C VAL A 53 9.76 -4.87 8.71
N HIS A 54 9.25 -6.10 8.62
CA HIS A 54 9.12 -7.01 9.77
C HIS A 54 10.48 -7.33 10.37
N TRP A 55 11.45 -7.77 9.56
CA TRP A 55 12.80 -8.08 10.03
C TRP A 55 13.48 -6.86 10.69
N ALA A 56 13.31 -5.67 10.11
CA ALA A 56 13.84 -4.44 10.67
C ALA A 56 13.18 -4.07 12.01
N ALA A 57 11.87 -4.30 12.13
CA ALA A 57 11.13 -4.11 13.37
C ALA A 57 11.58 -5.11 14.46
N ASP A 58 11.83 -6.37 14.11
CA ASP A 58 12.29 -7.39 15.07
C ASP A 58 13.75 -7.20 15.48
N THR A 59 14.60 -6.73 14.56
CA THR A 59 16.05 -6.60 14.79
C THR A 59 16.42 -5.27 15.46
N TRP A 60 15.76 -4.18 15.09
CA TRP A 60 16.10 -2.82 15.54
C TRP A 60 14.95 -2.07 16.24
N GLY A 61 13.77 -2.67 16.35
CA GLY A 61 12.60 -2.05 17.00
C GLY A 61 12.80 -1.88 18.51
N SER A 62 13.41 -0.76 18.90
CA SER A 62 13.36 -0.23 20.27
C SER A 62 12.08 0.59 20.47
N VAL A 63 11.43 0.45 21.63
CA VAL A 63 10.17 1.14 22.02
C VAL A 63 10.33 2.67 22.11
N GLU A 64 11.55 3.20 21.95
CA GLU A 64 11.88 4.62 22.04
C GLU A 64 11.73 5.41 20.73
N LEU A 65 11.39 4.78 19.59
CA LEU A 65 10.94 5.50 18.39
C LEU A 65 9.52 6.04 18.60
N LEU A 66 9.45 7.13 19.37
CA LEU A 66 8.29 7.69 20.09
C LEU A 66 7.00 7.94 19.29
N TYR A 67 7.04 7.96 17.95
CA TYR A 67 5.85 8.16 17.11
C TYR A 67 5.49 6.97 16.21
N ILE A 68 6.47 6.27 15.65
CA ILE A 68 6.24 5.13 14.75
C ILE A 68 6.04 3.84 15.57
N GLY A 69 6.75 3.70 16.69
CA GLY A 69 6.79 2.46 17.46
C GLY A 69 5.48 2.11 18.17
N LYS A 70 4.78 3.07 18.77
CA LYS A 70 3.57 2.76 19.58
C LYS A 70 2.37 2.30 18.75
N ASN A 71 2.20 2.81 17.54
CA ASN A 71 1.07 2.45 16.68
C ASN A 71 1.41 1.30 15.74
N PHE A 72 2.66 1.22 15.25
CA PHE A 72 3.06 0.19 14.30
C PHE A 72 3.59 -1.07 15.00
N LEU A 73 4.50 -0.97 15.99
CA LEU A 73 5.14 -2.15 16.61
C LEU A 73 4.25 -2.91 17.61
N ARG A 74 3.28 -2.22 18.24
CA ARG A 74 2.39 -2.84 19.24
C ARG A 74 1.47 -3.92 18.61
N PRO A 75 0.78 -3.66 17.48
CA PRO A 75 0.05 -4.70 16.75
C PRO A 75 0.91 -5.89 16.32
N PHE A 76 2.16 -5.67 15.87
CA PHE A 76 3.05 -6.77 15.48
C PHE A 76 3.36 -7.72 16.64
N ARG A 77 3.66 -7.18 17.83
CA ARG A 77 3.91 -8.01 19.01
C ARG A 77 2.67 -8.75 19.51
N GLU A 78 1.51 -8.10 19.48
CA GLU A 78 0.24 -8.73 19.83
C GLU A 78 -0.10 -9.87 18.84
N HIS A 79 0.26 -9.74 17.56
CA HIS A 79 0.12 -10.79 16.54
C HIS A 79 1.07 -11.99 16.75
N HIS A 80 2.29 -11.80 17.24
CA HIS A 80 3.19 -12.92 17.59
C HIS A 80 2.71 -13.72 18.82
N ILE A 81 2.01 -13.06 19.75
CA ILE A 81 1.43 -13.70 20.94
C ILE A 81 0.12 -14.39 20.57
N ASP A 82 -0.68 -13.75 19.72
CA ASP A 82 -1.96 -14.28 19.26
C ASP A 82 -2.17 -13.95 17.77
N PRO A 83 -1.77 -14.86 16.85
CA PRO A 83 -1.89 -14.64 15.42
C PRO A 83 -3.34 -14.51 14.96
N THR A 84 -4.32 -14.98 15.74
CA THR A 84 -5.75 -14.86 15.44
C THR A 84 -6.36 -13.54 15.91
N SER A 85 -5.61 -12.66 16.57
CA SER A 85 -6.07 -11.31 16.93
C SER A 85 -6.48 -10.50 15.69
N ILE A 86 -5.76 -10.67 14.58
CA ILE A 86 -6.04 -9.97 13.32
C ILE A 86 -7.40 -10.35 12.69
N THR A 87 -7.90 -11.56 12.95
CA THR A 87 -9.19 -12.03 12.41
C THR A 87 -10.39 -11.52 13.22
N ARG A 88 -10.13 -10.96 14.42
CA ARG A 88 -11.14 -10.40 15.32
C ARG A 88 -11.28 -8.88 15.20
N HIS A 89 -10.36 -8.22 14.50
CA HIS A 89 -10.43 -6.81 14.18
C HIS A 89 -11.17 -6.57 12.87
N ASP A 90 -11.87 -5.45 12.77
CA ASP A 90 -12.54 -5.07 11.54
C ASP A 90 -11.57 -4.55 10.47
N PHE A 91 -12.03 -4.47 9.23
CA PHE A 91 -11.20 -4.09 8.07
C PHE A 91 -10.43 -2.77 8.27
N ILE A 92 -11.05 -1.77 8.91
CA ILE A 92 -10.45 -0.44 9.07
C ILE A 92 -9.34 -0.47 10.12
N GLU A 93 -9.53 -1.22 11.21
CA GLU A 93 -8.50 -1.37 12.24
C GLU A 93 -7.32 -2.19 11.71
N THR A 94 -7.60 -3.21 10.89
CA THR A 94 -6.57 -4.08 10.34
C THR A 94 -5.74 -3.45 9.24
N ASN A 95 -6.32 -2.59 8.40
CA ASN A 95 -5.61 -2.03 7.22
C ASN A 95 -5.38 -0.52 7.28
N GLY A 96 -5.95 0.21 8.25
CA GLY A 96 -5.94 1.66 8.29
C GLY A 96 -4.54 2.28 8.19
N ASP A 97 -3.55 1.70 8.88
CA ASP A 97 -2.16 2.15 8.82
C ASP A 97 -1.52 1.89 7.44
N ASN A 98 -1.77 0.75 6.81
CA ASN A 98 -1.28 0.45 5.46
C ASN A 98 -1.89 1.42 4.42
N PHE A 99 -3.19 1.71 4.55
CA PHE A 99 -3.86 2.70 3.70
C PHE A 99 -3.28 4.10 3.92
N MET A 100 -2.94 4.48 5.15
CA MET A 100 -2.31 5.78 5.43
C MET A 100 -0.92 5.91 4.77
N VAL A 101 -0.10 4.86 4.81
CA VAL A 101 1.25 4.86 4.22
C VAL A 101 1.23 5.04 2.70
N THR A 102 0.18 4.56 2.01
CA THR A 102 0.08 4.62 0.54
C THR A 102 -0.41 5.97 0.00
N ILE A 103 -1.09 6.79 0.82
CA ILE A 103 -1.62 8.12 0.44
C ILE A 103 -0.60 9.04 -0.24
N PRO A 104 0.62 9.29 0.30
CA PRO A 104 1.55 10.23 -0.32
C PRO A 104 2.00 9.78 -1.73
N PHE A 105 2.13 8.48 -1.96
CA PHE A 105 2.50 7.93 -3.26
C PHE A 105 1.38 8.09 -4.28
N LEU A 106 0.15 7.77 -3.88
CA LEU A 106 -1.03 7.94 -4.72
C LEU A 106 -1.33 9.42 -5.01
N GLY A 107 -1.16 10.29 -4.02
CA GLY A 107 -1.31 11.74 -4.18
C GLY A 107 -0.28 12.34 -5.13
N ARG A 108 0.98 11.90 -5.02
CA ARG A 108 2.05 12.27 -5.97
C ARG A 108 1.73 11.82 -7.39
N MET A 109 1.14 10.64 -7.56
CA MET A 109 0.79 10.13 -8.88
C MET A 109 -0.34 10.94 -9.53
N VAL A 110 -1.38 11.31 -8.77
CA VAL A 110 -2.42 12.25 -9.26
C VAL A 110 -1.79 13.58 -9.67
N TRP A 111 -0.88 14.13 -8.85
CA TRP A 111 -0.18 15.37 -9.17
C TRP A 111 0.60 15.26 -10.50
N ASP A 112 1.32 14.17 -10.71
CA ASP A 112 2.06 13.91 -11.95
C ASP A 112 1.09 13.83 -13.15
N PHE A 113 -0.07 13.16 -13.02
CA PHE A 113 -1.07 13.11 -14.11
C PHE A 113 -1.70 14.46 -14.45
N LEU A 114 -1.78 15.38 -13.47
CA LEU A 114 -2.35 16.71 -13.66
C LEU A 114 -1.33 17.75 -14.16
N THR A 115 -0.04 17.56 -13.88
CA THR A 115 0.99 18.59 -14.12
C THR A 115 1.94 18.26 -15.27
N LEU A 116 2.12 16.99 -15.61
CA LEU A 116 3.02 16.58 -16.68
C LEU A 116 2.34 16.65 -18.05
N SER A 117 3.16 16.80 -19.10
CA SER A 117 2.70 16.65 -20.48
C SER A 117 2.25 15.21 -20.76
N LYS A 118 1.46 14.99 -21.81
CA LYS A 118 1.01 13.64 -22.18
C LYS A 118 2.20 12.74 -22.53
N GLU A 119 3.21 13.31 -23.17
CA GLU A 119 4.45 12.63 -23.55
C GLU A 119 5.22 12.18 -22.30
N ASP A 120 5.38 13.07 -21.31
CA ASP A 120 6.05 12.75 -20.04
C ASP A 120 5.28 11.69 -19.24
N VAL A 121 3.95 11.78 -19.21
CA VAL A 121 3.09 10.76 -18.59
C VAL A 121 3.31 9.40 -19.27
N GLN A 122 3.40 9.37 -20.61
CA GLN A 122 3.63 8.12 -21.34
C GLN A 122 5.00 7.50 -21.08
N ILE A 123 6.04 8.31 -20.90
CA ILE A 123 7.38 7.84 -20.51
C ILE A 123 7.34 7.22 -19.11
N ARG A 124 6.61 7.83 -18.17
CA ARG A 124 6.48 7.34 -16.78
C ARG A 124 5.39 6.29 -16.58
N PHE A 125 4.60 5.99 -17.61
CA PHE A 125 3.37 5.21 -17.47
C PHE A 125 3.58 3.85 -16.81
N THR A 126 4.60 3.09 -17.22
CA THR A 126 4.91 1.77 -16.63
C THR A 126 5.31 1.89 -15.16
N TRP A 127 6.08 2.92 -14.80
CA TRP A 127 6.45 3.20 -13.42
C TRP A 127 5.22 3.57 -12.58
N ASN A 128 4.31 4.39 -13.11
CA ASN A 128 3.06 4.74 -12.44
C ASN A 128 2.17 3.50 -12.25
N CYS A 129 2.08 2.60 -13.23
CA CYS A 129 1.37 1.33 -13.08
C CYS A 129 1.99 0.45 -11.99
N TYR A 130 3.32 0.36 -11.95
CA TYR A 130 4.05 -0.37 -10.91
C TYR A 130 3.75 0.21 -9.51
N ILE A 131 3.87 1.53 -9.33
CA ILE A 131 3.60 2.20 -8.05
C ILE A 131 2.13 2.05 -7.63
N PHE A 132 1.19 2.15 -8.58
CA PHE A 132 -0.23 1.94 -8.32
C PHE A 132 -0.51 0.53 -7.79
N LEU A 133 0.01 -0.48 -8.47
CA LEU A 133 -0.18 -1.89 -8.09
C LEU A 133 0.52 -2.20 -6.78
N LEU A 134 1.74 -1.71 -6.57
CA LEU A 134 2.46 -1.81 -5.31
C LEU A 134 1.65 -1.20 -4.16
N ALA A 135 1.05 -0.01 -4.37
CA ALA A 135 0.22 0.63 -3.36
C ALA A 135 -1.03 -0.20 -3.01
N ILE A 136 -1.68 -0.83 -4.00
CA ILE A 136 -2.81 -1.75 -3.76
C ILE A 136 -2.35 -2.96 -2.94
N PHE A 137 -1.23 -3.59 -3.30
CA PHE A 137 -0.73 -4.75 -2.58
C PHE A 137 -0.34 -4.40 -1.14
N VAL A 138 0.39 -3.30 -0.92
CA VAL A 138 0.75 -2.81 0.43
C VAL A 138 -0.50 -2.51 1.26
N ALA A 139 -1.50 -1.83 0.68
CA ALA A 139 -2.75 -1.52 1.38
C ALA A 139 -3.49 -2.79 1.84
N MET A 140 -3.36 -3.89 1.09
CA MET A 140 -4.08 -5.15 1.31
C MET A 140 -3.24 -6.27 1.93
N THR A 141 -1.95 -6.05 2.23
CA THR A 141 -1.05 -7.09 2.77
C THR A 141 -1.62 -7.78 4.02
N ASN A 142 -2.28 -7.04 4.91
CA ASN A 142 -2.85 -7.59 6.14
C ASN A 142 -4.08 -8.47 5.86
N GLN A 143 -4.80 -8.27 4.75
CA GLN A 143 -5.89 -9.16 4.34
C GLN A 143 -5.38 -10.50 3.84
N VAL A 144 -4.27 -10.53 3.12
CA VAL A 144 -3.65 -11.78 2.65
C VAL A 144 -3.27 -12.66 3.84
N ASN A 145 -2.74 -12.07 4.91
CA ASN A 145 -2.41 -12.79 6.15
C ASN A 145 -3.66 -13.36 6.85
N ILE A 146 -4.79 -12.65 6.86
CA ILE A 146 -6.05 -13.19 7.40
C ILE A 146 -6.49 -14.44 6.64
N PHE A 147 -6.50 -14.40 5.31
CA PHE A 147 -6.93 -15.54 4.49
C PHE A 147 -6.06 -16.79 4.67
N VAL A 148 -4.79 -16.62 5.04
CA VAL A 148 -3.87 -17.73 5.31
C VAL A 148 -4.10 -18.33 6.71
N LEU A 149 -4.64 -17.55 7.66
CA LEU A 149 -4.83 -17.93 9.06
C LEU A 149 -6.27 -18.39 9.41
N SER A 150 -7.23 -18.19 8.51
CA SER A 150 -8.65 -18.60 8.63
C SER A 150 -8.92 -19.98 8.06
#